data_AF-A0A351X6R0-F1
#
_entry.id   AF-A0A351X6R0-F1
#
_cell.length_a   1.000
_cell.length_b   1.000
_cell.length_c   1.000
_cell.angle_alpha   90.00
_cell.angle_beta   90.00
_cell.angle_gamma   90.00
#
_symmetry.space_group_name_H-M   'P 1'
#
loop_
_entity.id
_entity.type
_entity.pdbx_description
1 polymer ?
#
loop_
_entity_poly.entity_id
_entity_poly.type
_entity_poly.pdbx_seq_one_letter_code
_entity_poly.pdbx_strand_id
1 'polypeptide(L)'
;ENTQTAPSFAIVGKDADGSTIGFNLNVSVIDDVPTFTQIMQGIVANQSGVLSGTHNIAFGADGEGSINLSGLTNVAGLNYSTATHNSDGSTTITAGTGTSTTGFFILTVKADGTYDFNLIDSRPSIDKVVTFPNIQGGAGVPVLTVGTGVDAITFTGLGGDTIKPTSAGFGINDGNLNPGDDFNIAFAGNQVDSVSFAVKHQGSGAFAMDWSTDGGDSGTVSTLVDTTLRIDPLNDFTSITFNTTGGNAKMDTFSYSQNLLPPDQVLQFGVSATDVDGDVTGTQVLGIQLLGGAVGAPISGTSADESILGTSASETINGGAGGDILNAGAGDDVLIGGAGDDVMTGGSGADTFVFRLADIGTEATPAIDTVKDFSINDALNLSDVLSGAGSSVTIVNQLPGSADVHVNVGDGVTPEQIIHVEFDPDLTGTQHLAIDANDIIKITS
;
A
#
# COMPACT_ATOMS: atom_id res chain seq x y z
N GLU A 1 -33.66 -5.11 -17.92
CA GLU A 1 -35.07 -4.58 -17.97
C GLU A 1 -36.05 -5.76 -18.06
N ASN A 2 -36.65 -6.15 -16.94
CA ASN A 2 -37.20 -7.49 -16.74
C ASN A 2 -38.67 -7.62 -17.17
N THR A 3 -38.98 -7.63 -18.48
CA THR A 3 -40.23 -8.18 -19.05
C THR A 3 -40.11 -8.46 -20.56
N GLN A 4 -39.27 -9.40 -20.98
CA GLN A 4 -39.59 -10.14 -22.21
C GLN A 4 -40.41 -11.35 -21.80
N THR A 5 -41.68 -11.39 -22.22
CA THR A 5 -42.51 -12.60 -22.11
C THR A 5 -41.73 -13.76 -22.71
N ALA A 6 -41.35 -14.72 -21.86
CA ALA A 6 -40.75 -15.99 -22.23
C ALA A 6 -41.36 -16.52 -23.54
N PRO A 7 -40.57 -16.78 -24.60
CA PRO A 7 -41.12 -17.30 -25.83
C PRO A 7 -41.79 -18.66 -25.54
N SER A 8 -43.10 -18.75 -25.79
CA SER A 8 -43.85 -20.00 -25.67
C SER A 8 -43.97 -20.66 -27.04
N PHE A 9 -43.45 -21.86 -27.18
CA PHE A 9 -43.59 -22.65 -28.40
C PHE A 9 -44.75 -23.62 -28.26
N ALA A 10 -45.75 -23.50 -29.14
CA ALA A 10 -46.83 -24.47 -29.23
C ALA A 10 -46.35 -25.68 -30.05
N ILE A 11 -46.19 -26.83 -29.39
CA ILE A 11 -45.80 -28.07 -30.05
C ILE A 11 -47.07 -28.90 -30.25
N VAL A 12 -47.36 -29.26 -31.51
CA VAL A 12 -48.50 -30.10 -31.88
C VAL A 12 -48.00 -31.41 -32.47
N GLY A 13 -48.23 -32.51 -31.76
CA GLY A 13 -48.04 -33.85 -32.30
C GLY A 13 -49.30 -34.27 -33.08
N LYS A 14 -49.12 -34.84 -34.27
CA LYS A 14 -50.21 -35.47 -35.04
C LYS A 14 -50.00 -36.98 -35.09
N ASP A 15 -51.04 -37.74 -34.75
CA ASP A 15 -51.06 -39.19 -34.95
C ASP A 15 -51.40 -39.52 -36.42
N ALA A 16 -51.15 -40.75 -36.86
CA ALA A 16 -51.41 -41.25 -38.21
C ALA A 16 -52.90 -41.18 -38.60
N ASP A 17 -53.80 -41.14 -37.63
CA ASP A 17 -55.24 -40.95 -37.83
C ASP A 17 -55.66 -39.46 -37.94
N GLY A 18 -54.73 -38.53 -37.78
CA GLY A 18 -54.95 -37.09 -37.86
C GLY A 18 -55.34 -36.42 -36.55
N SER A 19 -55.46 -37.16 -35.45
CA SER A 19 -55.70 -36.60 -34.10
C SER A 19 -54.49 -35.79 -33.63
N THR A 20 -54.73 -34.72 -32.87
CA THR A 20 -53.66 -33.82 -32.38
C THR A 20 -53.68 -33.66 -30.88
N ILE A 21 -52.50 -33.74 -30.25
CA ILE A 21 -52.28 -33.38 -28.85
C ILE A 21 -51.29 -32.22 -28.81
N GLY A 22 -51.66 -31.13 -28.14
CA GLY A 22 -50.83 -29.94 -28.00
C GLY A 22 -50.24 -29.83 -26.59
N PHE A 23 -48.97 -29.45 -26.51
CA PHE A 23 -48.33 -29.03 -25.27
C PHE A 23 -47.65 -27.67 -25.49
N ASN A 24 -47.60 -26.86 -24.45
CA ASN A 24 -46.83 -25.62 -24.47
C ASN A 24 -45.46 -25.90 -23.86
N LEU A 25 -44.39 -25.58 -24.60
CA LEU A 25 -43.05 -25.46 -24.04
C LEU A 25 -42.84 -24.00 -23.64
N ASN A 26 -42.72 -23.75 -22.34
CA ASN A 26 -42.36 -22.45 -21.80
C ASN A 26 -40.84 -22.41 -21.60
N VAL A 27 -40.15 -21.48 -22.27
CA VAL A 27 -38.71 -21.24 -22.09
C VAL A 27 -38.53 -19.96 -21.29
N SER A 28 -38.11 -20.06 -20.03
CA SER A 28 -37.70 -18.90 -19.24
C SER A 28 -36.22 -18.66 -19.45
N VAL A 29 -35.85 -17.45 -19.87
CA VAL A 29 -34.48 -16.95 -19.76
C VAL A 29 -34.40 -16.23 -18.42
N ILE A 30 -33.46 -16.63 -17.56
CA ILE A 30 -33.17 -15.90 -16.33
C ILE A 30 -32.11 -14.87 -16.76
N ASP A 31 -32.51 -13.61 -16.74
CA ASP A 31 -31.66 -12.43 -16.91
C ASP A 31 -31.17 -12.05 -15.51
N ASP A 32 -29.88 -12.27 -15.23
CA ASP A 32 -29.26 -12.04 -13.93
C ASP A 32 -28.27 -10.89 -13.97
N VAL A 33 -28.48 -9.90 -13.09
CA VAL A 33 -27.56 -8.78 -12.94
C VAL A 33 -26.32 -9.27 -12.18
N PRO A 34 -25.11 -8.83 -12.57
CA PRO A 34 -23.92 -9.14 -11.80
C PRO A 34 -24.08 -8.64 -10.36
N THR A 35 -23.55 -9.39 -9.41
CA THR A 35 -23.66 -9.03 -8.00
C THR A 35 -22.31 -9.03 -7.33
N PHE A 36 -22.22 -8.19 -6.31
CA PHE A 36 -21.13 -8.26 -5.36
C PHE A 36 -21.62 -8.85 -4.06
N THR A 37 -20.79 -9.69 -3.45
CA THR A 37 -21.13 -10.36 -2.19
C THR A 37 -20.22 -9.95 -1.04
N GLN A 38 -19.00 -9.49 -1.32
CA GLN A 38 -18.01 -9.12 -0.30
C GLN A 38 -17.01 -8.11 -0.86
N ILE A 39 -16.54 -7.20 -0.02
CA ILE A 39 -15.41 -6.30 -0.28
C ILE A 39 -14.42 -6.47 0.86
N MET A 40 -13.23 -6.94 0.54
CA MET A 40 -12.11 -6.92 1.47
C MET A 40 -11.31 -5.65 1.23
N GLN A 41 -11.25 -4.78 2.24
CA GLN A 41 -10.44 -3.57 2.14
C GLN A 41 -8.96 -3.91 2.25
N GLY A 42 -8.10 -2.98 1.86
CA GLY A 42 -6.65 -3.19 1.87
C GLY A 42 -5.92 -2.28 2.83
N ILE A 43 -4.89 -2.77 3.48
CA ILE A 43 -3.91 -2.00 4.27
C ILE A 43 -2.52 -2.38 3.77
N VAL A 44 -1.73 -1.39 3.36
CA VAL A 44 -0.37 -1.58 2.87
C VAL A 44 0.57 -0.72 3.69
N ALA A 45 1.57 -1.33 4.30
CA ALA A 45 2.62 -0.61 4.99
C ALA A 45 3.47 0.22 4.02
N ASN A 46 4.34 1.09 4.57
CA ASN A 46 5.11 2.06 3.78
C ASN A 46 6.28 1.43 2.97
N GLN A 47 6.04 0.35 2.25
CA GLN A 47 7.02 -0.35 1.44
C GLN A 47 6.39 -0.85 0.13
N SER A 48 7.16 -0.79 -0.96
CA SER A 48 6.74 -1.35 -2.25
C SER A 48 6.43 -2.84 -2.12
N GLY A 49 5.33 -3.29 -2.70
CA GLY A 49 4.83 -4.64 -2.53
C GLY A 49 3.49 -4.85 -3.21
N VAL A 50 3.05 -6.11 -3.26
CA VAL A 50 1.76 -6.49 -3.86
C VAL A 50 0.84 -6.97 -2.76
N LEU A 51 -0.22 -6.19 -2.51
CA LEU A 51 -1.32 -6.58 -1.66
C LEU A 51 -2.37 -7.30 -2.51
N SER A 52 -2.81 -8.47 -2.07
CA SER A 52 -3.88 -9.22 -2.74
C SER A 52 -5.06 -9.41 -1.80
N GLY A 53 -6.26 -9.08 -2.26
CA GLY A 53 -7.49 -9.23 -1.50
C GLY A 53 -8.64 -9.76 -2.35
N THR A 54 -9.78 -9.98 -1.70
CA THR A 54 -11.00 -10.47 -2.36
C THR A 54 -12.02 -9.36 -2.55
N HIS A 55 -12.66 -9.36 -3.70
CA HIS A 55 -13.73 -8.44 -4.06
C HIS A 55 -14.71 -9.18 -4.98
N ASN A 56 -15.44 -10.13 -4.41
CA ASN A 56 -16.20 -11.12 -5.17
C ASN A 56 -17.21 -10.48 -6.13
N ILE A 57 -16.98 -10.69 -7.43
CA ILE A 57 -17.91 -10.34 -8.52
C ILE A 57 -18.49 -11.65 -9.06
N ALA A 58 -19.82 -11.77 -9.01
CA ALA A 58 -20.53 -12.84 -9.70
C ALA A 58 -21.19 -12.23 -10.94
N PHE A 59 -20.68 -12.54 -12.13
CA PHE A 59 -21.21 -12.04 -13.40
C PHE A 59 -22.51 -12.71 -13.84
N GLY A 60 -22.89 -13.82 -13.23
CA GLY A 60 -24.12 -14.50 -13.61
C GLY A 60 -23.96 -15.48 -14.77
N ALA A 61 -25.09 -15.85 -15.39
CA ALA A 61 -25.18 -16.93 -16.37
C ALA A 61 -24.78 -16.53 -17.79
N ASP A 62 -24.81 -15.24 -18.11
CA ASP A 62 -24.47 -14.68 -19.42
C ASP A 62 -22.97 -14.37 -19.55
N GLY A 63 -22.28 -14.22 -18.43
CA GLY A 63 -20.82 -14.21 -18.32
C GLY A 63 -20.22 -12.81 -18.19
N GLU A 64 -18.89 -12.77 -18.16
CA GLU A 64 -18.16 -11.52 -17.96
C GLU A 64 -18.17 -10.66 -19.23
N GLY A 65 -18.61 -9.40 -19.11
CA GLY A 65 -18.55 -8.41 -20.18
C GLY A 65 -17.43 -7.39 -20.00
N SER A 66 -17.38 -6.74 -18.83
CA SER A 66 -16.24 -5.92 -18.40
C SER A 66 -16.29 -5.60 -16.90
N ILE A 67 -15.12 -5.35 -16.30
CA ILE A 67 -14.99 -4.68 -15.00
C ILE A 67 -14.68 -3.21 -15.25
N ASN A 68 -15.43 -2.32 -14.62
CA ASN A 68 -15.23 -0.88 -14.65
C ASN A 68 -14.49 -0.43 -13.38
N LEU A 69 -13.41 0.33 -13.54
CA LEU A 69 -12.61 0.89 -12.45
C LEU A 69 -12.46 2.41 -12.57
N SER A 70 -12.56 3.11 -11.44
CA SER A 70 -12.36 4.55 -11.37
C SER A 70 -11.65 4.95 -10.07
N GLY A 71 -10.64 5.80 -10.14
CA GLY A 71 -10.06 6.43 -8.95
C GLY A 71 -11.00 7.50 -8.39
N LEU A 72 -11.43 7.34 -7.14
CA LEU A 72 -12.33 8.27 -6.46
C LEU A 72 -11.57 9.26 -5.56
N THR A 73 -10.41 8.87 -5.03
CA THR A 73 -9.59 9.78 -4.23
C THR A 73 -8.94 10.85 -5.10
N ASN A 74 -9.18 12.11 -4.77
CA ASN A 74 -8.58 13.26 -5.44
C ASN A 74 -7.41 13.82 -4.62
N VAL A 75 -6.22 13.27 -4.82
CA VAL A 75 -4.96 13.82 -4.26
C VAL A 75 -4.33 14.77 -5.28
N ALA A 76 -4.00 16.00 -4.86
CA ALA A 76 -3.48 17.02 -5.76
C ALA A 76 -2.10 16.63 -6.35
N GLY A 77 -2.06 16.29 -7.64
CA GLY A 77 -0.84 15.87 -8.34
C GLY A 77 -0.70 14.35 -8.52
N LEU A 78 -1.67 13.58 -8.03
CA LEU A 78 -1.88 12.18 -8.37
C LEU A 78 -2.70 12.10 -9.66
N ASN A 79 -2.25 11.32 -10.64
CA ASN A 79 -2.98 11.09 -11.89
C ASN A 79 -3.24 9.61 -12.11
N TYR A 80 -4.49 9.27 -12.39
CA TYR A 80 -4.90 7.92 -12.78
C TYR A 80 -4.90 7.78 -14.30
N SER A 81 -4.52 6.61 -14.81
CA SER A 81 -4.74 6.24 -16.21
C SER A 81 -6.23 6.02 -16.48
N THR A 82 -6.61 5.98 -17.75
CA THR A 82 -7.88 5.33 -18.13
C THR A 82 -7.79 3.85 -17.78
N ALA A 83 -8.85 3.31 -17.17
CA ALA A 83 -8.94 1.88 -16.88
C ALA A 83 -8.88 1.06 -18.18
N THR A 84 -8.11 -0.02 -18.17
CA THR A 84 -7.93 -0.91 -19.32
C THR A 84 -8.46 -2.29 -18.98
N HIS A 85 -9.45 -2.75 -19.74
CA HIS A 85 -9.97 -4.11 -19.66
C HIS A 85 -9.11 -5.04 -20.53
N ASN A 86 -8.60 -6.10 -19.93
CA ASN A 86 -7.58 -7.00 -20.48
C ASN A 86 -8.24 -8.27 -21.06
N SER A 87 -7.49 -9.00 -21.89
CA SER A 87 -7.99 -10.23 -22.52
C SER A 87 -8.20 -11.40 -21.57
N ASP A 88 -7.67 -11.33 -20.35
CA ASP A 88 -7.87 -12.32 -19.28
C ASP A 88 -9.08 -11.99 -18.39
N GLY A 89 -9.87 -10.98 -18.76
CA GLY A 89 -11.06 -10.53 -18.02
C GLY A 89 -10.74 -9.57 -16.87
N SER A 90 -9.46 -9.32 -16.56
CA SER A 90 -9.08 -8.34 -15.54
C SER A 90 -9.21 -6.90 -16.06
N THR A 91 -9.38 -5.95 -15.15
CA THR A 91 -9.27 -4.52 -15.46
C THR A 91 -8.18 -3.88 -14.62
N THR A 92 -7.32 -3.09 -15.25
CA THR A 92 -6.19 -2.43 -14.61
C THR A 92 -6.33 -0.91 -14.68
N ILE A 93 -6.03 -0.24 -13.57
CA ILE A 93 -5.80 1.20 -13.50
C ILE A 93 -4.42 1.46 -12.88
N THR A 94 -3.65 2.35 -13.49
CA THR A 94 -2.33 2.75 -12.95
C THR A 94 -2.39 4.17 -12.44
N ALA A 95 -1.55 4.47 -11.47
CA ALA A 95 -1.36 5.84 -11.01
C ALA A 95 0.11 6.26 -11.03
N GLY A 96 0.33 7.55 -11.23
CA GLY A 96 1.63 8.20 -11.15
C GLY A 96 1.50 9.62 -10.64
N THR A 97 2.65 10.30 -10.49
CA THR A 97 2.71 11.66 -9.98
C THR A 97 3.06 12.68 -11.07
N GLY A 98 2.69 13.93 -10.86
CA GLY A 98 3.11 15.05 -11.72
C GLY A 98 2.52 14.95 -13.13
N THR A 99 3.36 14.65 -14.13
CA THR A 99 2.92 14.39 -15.51
C THR A 99 2.94 12.91 -15.88
N SER A 100 3.38 12.04 -14.97
CA SER A 100 3.38 10.59 -15.18
C SER A 100 2.05 9.99 -14.73
N THR A 101 1.58 8.98 -15.46
CA THR A 101 0.45 8.12 -15.06
C THR A 101 0.90 6.75 -14.60
N THR A 102 2.23 6.54 -14.51
CA THR A 102 2.86 5.31 -14.03
C THR A 102 3.90 5.65 -12.96
N GLY A 103 4.21 4.67 -12.11
CA GLY A 103 5.31 4.76 -11.16
C GLY A 103 4.90 4.90 -9.70
N PHE A 104 3.61 5.07 -9.39
CA PHE A 104 3.15 5.05 -8.00
C PHE A 104 2.52 3.70 -7.62
N PHE A 105 1.42 3.29 -8.25
CA PHE A 105 0.86 1.95 -8.06
C PHE A 105 0.14 1.45 -9.31
N ILE A 106 -0.16 0.15 -9.29
CA ILE A 106 -1.04 -0.52 -10.24
C ILE A 106 -2.12 -1.25 -9.44
N LEU A 107 -3.39 -0.99 -9.73
CA LEU A 107 -4.51 -1.77 -9.22
C LEU A 107 -5.08 -2.60 -10.36
N THR A 108 -5.15 -3.91 -10.15
CA THR A 108 -5.78 -4.86 -11.07
C THR A 108 -6.89 -5.59 -10.35
N VAL A 109 -8.12 -5.51 -10.87
CA VAL A 109 -9.25 -6.32 -10.40
C VAL A 109 -9.47 -7.43 -11.41
N LYS A 110 -9.46 -8.68 -10.95
CA LYS A 110 -9.55 -9.89 -11.78
C LYS A 110 -11.00 -10.32 -11.96
N ALA A 111 -11.26 -11.12 -12.99
CA ALA A 111 -12.60 -11.64 -13.29
C ALA A 111 -13.16 -12.56 -12.20
N ASP A 112 -12.31 -13.19 -11.38
CA ASP A 112 -12.73 -13.99 -10.22
C ASP A 112 -13.10 -13.13 -8.99
N GLY A 113 -13.01 -11.80 -9.11
CA GLY A 113 -13.25 -10.86 -8.04
C GLY A 113 -12.04 -10.59 -7.15
N THR A 114 -10.92 -11.29 -7.28
CA THR A 114 -9.71 -10.90 -6.53
C THR A 114 -9.14 -9.59 -7.07
N TYR A 115 -8.38 -8.87 -6.24
CA TYR A 115 -7.62 -7.72 -6.68
C TYR A 115 -6.17 -7.82 -6.24
N ASP A 116 -5.28 -7.25 -7.05
CA ASP A 116 -3.89 -7.00 -6.70
C ASP A 116 -3.65 -5.49 -6.72
N PHE A 117 -3.20 -4.94 -5.61
CA PHE A 117 -2.68 -3.59 -5.49
C PHE A 117 -1.16 -3.66 -5.37
N ASN A 118 -0.46 -3.36 -6.46
CA ASN A 118 0.98 -3.30 -6.52
C ASN A 118 1.46 -1.87 -6.25
N LEU A 119 1.92 -1.62 -5.02
CA LEU A 119 2.58 -0.39 -4.63
C LEU A 119 4.01 -0.39 -5.20
N ILE A 120 4.27 0.48 -6.16
CA ILE A 120 5.57 0.59 -6.84
C ILE A 120 6.50 1.53 -6.08
N ASP A 121 5.96 2.68 -5.69
CA ASP A 121 6.66 3.71 -4.92
C ASP A 121 5.85 4.02 -3.67
N SER A 122 6.35 3.64 -2.50
CA SER A 122 5.64 3.90 -1.24
C SER A 122 5.68 5.37 -0.82
N ARG A 123 6.57 6.18 -1.42
CA ARG A 123 6.78 7.59 -1.08
C ARG A 123 6.76 8.45 -2.34
N PRO A 124 5.62 8.43 -3.08
CA PRO A 124 5.52 9.14 -4.34
C PRO A 124 5.75 10.64 -4.11
N SER A 125 6.56 11.23 -4.98
CA SER A 125 6.93 12.63 -4.88
C SER A 125 6.70 13.39 -6.19
N ILE A 126 6.64 14.72 -6.09
CA ILE A 126 6.52 15.63 -7.22
C ILE A 126 7.66 16.63 -7.16
N ASP A 127 8.44 16.67 -8.23
CA ASP A 127 9.45 17.71 -8.41
C ASP A 127 8.80 19.09 -8.55
N LYS A 128 9.22 20.01 -7.69
CA LYS A 128 8.86 21.43 -7.74
C LYS A 128 10.07 22.22 -8.18
N VAL A 129 9.97 22.86 -9.34
CA VAL A 129 10.98 23.81 -9.82
C VAL A 129 10.63 25.19 -9.27
N VAL A 130 11.54 25.76 -8.50
CA VAL A 130 11.42 27.14 -8.03
C VAL A 130 12.30 28.02 -8.88
N THR A 131 11.64 28.85 -9.66
CA THR A 131 12.29 29.91 -10.42
C THR A 131 12.30 31.19 -9.61
N PHE A 132 13.28 32.03 -9.88
CA PHE A 132 13.42 33.32 -9.25
C PHE A 132 13.07 34.41 -10.28
N PRO A 133 11.79 34.83 -10.36
CA PRO A 133 11.27 35.61 -11.49
C PRO A 133 11.92 36.99 -11.65
N ASN A 134 12.55 37.52 -10.59
CA ASN A 134 13.22 38.83 -10.59
C ASN A 134 14.75 38.73 -10.75
N ILE A 135 15.28 37.60 -11.23
CA ILE A 135 16.68 37.46 -11.63
C ILE A 135 16.87 38.07 -13.03
N GLN A 136 16.78 39.40 -13.09
CA GLN A 136 17.25 40.22 -14.20
C GLN A 136 18.28 41.16 -13.59
N GLY A 137 19.52 41.17 -14.12
CA GLY A 137 20.65 41.86 -13.49
C GLY A 137 20.27 43.27 -13.00
N GLY A 138 20.38 43.52 -11.69
CA GLY A 138 19.75 44.67 -11.04
C GLY A 138 20.34 45.03 -9.68
N ALA A 139 19.71 46.02 -9.03
CA ALA A 139 20.08 46.46 -7.68
C ALA A 139 19.77 45.36 -6.64
N GLY A 140 20.55 45.33 -5.56
CA GLY A 140 20.33 44.36 -4.49
C GLY A 140 18.92 44.44 -3.92
N VAL A 141 18.30 43.29 -3.69
CA VAL A 141 16.98 43.15 -3.09
C VAL A 141 17.13 42.67 -1.64
N PRO A 142 16.34 43.19 -0.69
CA PRO A 142 16.41 42.77 0.71
C PRO A 142 15.76 41.39 0.93
N VAL A 143 14.84 40.97 0.05
CA VAL A 143 14.18 39.66 0.07
C VAL A 143 13.96 39.21 -1.38
N LEU A 144 14.28 37.95 -1.68
CA LEU A 144 13.99 37.32 -2.96
C LEU A 144 12.62 36.64 -2.88
N THR A 145 11.66 37.08 -3.69
CA THR A 145 10.36 36.39 -3.80
C THR A 145 10.56 35.08 -4.53
N VAL A 146 10.38 33.97 -3.81
CA VAL A 146 10.32 32.62 -4.34
C VAL A 146 8.90 32.30 -4.82
N GLY A 147 8.79 31.46 -5.86
CA GLY A 147 7.51 31.03 -6.41
C GLY A 147 6.64 30.24 -5.41
N THR A 148 5.47 29.78 -5.85
CA THR A 148 4.52 29.02 -5.03
C THR A 148 5.11 27.71 -4.51
N GLY A 149 4.92 27.39 -3.23
CA GLY A 149 5.31 26.11 -2.60
C GLY A 149 6.51 26.17 -1.65
N VAL A 150 7.19 27.31 -1.58
CA VAL A 150 8.27 27.58 -0.61
C VAL A 150 7.86 28.73 0.27
N ASP A 151 7.88 28.53 1.58
CA ASP A 151 7.43 29.53 2.56
C ASP A 151 8.41 30.69 2.65
N ALA A 152 9.70 30.36 2.75
CA ALA A 152 10.76 31.35 2.80
C ALA A 152 12.12 30.76 2.40
N ILE A 153 12.96 31.58 1.75
CA ILE A 153 14.41 31.41 1.78
C ILE A 153 14.95 32.55 2.65
N THR A 154 15.58 32.19 3.76
CA THR A 154 16.11 33.15 4.73
C THR A 154 17.62 33.10 4.72
N PHE A 155 18.25 34.17 4.28
CA PHE A 155 19.70 34.33 4.35
C PHE A 155 20.08 34.84 5.74
N THR A 156 21.10 34.23 6.34
CA THR A 156 21.60 34.58 7.67
C THR A 156 23.08 34.95 7.58
N GLY A 157 23.62 35.64 8.60
CA GLY A 157 25.00 36.13 8.54
C GLY A 157 25.20 37.37 7.66
N LEU A 158 24.13 37.88 7.03
CA LEU A 158 24.20 39.01 6.10
C LEU A 158 24.68 40.33 6.70
N GLY A 159 24.66 40.57 8.01
CA GLY A 159 25.21 41.83 8.58
C GLY A 159 24.68 43.17 8.00
N GLY A 160 23.55 43.18 7.27
CA GLY A 160 23.04 44.33 6.50
C GLY A 160 23.13 44.21 4.98
N ASP A 161 23.64 43.08 4.48
CA ASP A 161 23.89 42.77 3.08
C ASP A 161 22.62 42.50 2.29
N THR A 162 22.68 42.70 0.97
CA THR A 162 21.53 42.53 0.05
C THR A 162 21.76 41.37 -0.90
N ILE A 163 20.69 40.62 -1.20
CA ILE A 163 20.71 39.58 -2.23
C ILE A 163 20.88 40.29 -3.57
N LYS A 164 21.84 39.85 -4.39
CA LYS A 164 22.12 40.48 -5.68
C LYS A 164 21.86 39.54 -6.84
N PRO A 165 20.70 39.67 -7.51
CA PRO A 165 20.39 38.95 -8.72
C PRO A 165 21.30 39.39 -9.88
N THR A 166 21.71 38.44 -10.70
CA THR A 166 22.47 38.65 -11.94
C THR A 166 21.81 37.88 -13.07
N SER A 167 22.14 38.12 -14.34
CA SER A 167 21.55 37.34 -15.45
C SER A 167 21.93 35.84 -15.46
N ALA A 168 22.70 35.36 -14.49
CA ALA A 168 23.22 34.00 -14.40
C ALA A 168 22.99 33.36 -13.01
N GLY A 169 21.98 33.84 -12.27
CA GLY A 169 21.68 33.42 -10.88
C GLY A 169 21.89 34.55 -9.87
N PHE A 170 21.84 34.23 -8.58
CA PHE A 170 22.00 35.17 -7.47
C PHE A 170 23.20 34.80 -6.59
N GLY A 171 23.66 35.80 -5.83
CA GLY A 171 24.56 35.67 -4.70
C GLY A 171 24.29 36.78 -3.69
N ILE A 172 25.20 37.02 -2.75
CA ILE A 172 25.10 38.08 -1.75
C ILE A 172 26.07 39.21 -2.13
N ASN A 173 25.68 40.48 -1.94
CA ASN A 173 26.51 41.69 -2.16
C ASN A 173 27.21 41.84 -3.52
N ASP A 174 28.32 41.11 -3.72
CA ASP A 174 29.12 41.13 -4.92
C ASP A 174 28.44 40.36 -6.06
N GLY A 175 27.48 39.49 -5.71
CA GLY A 175 26.70 38.69 -6.63
C GLY A 175 27.17 37.24 -6.72
N ASN A 176 28.02 36.80 -5.79
CA ASN A 176 28.40 35.42 -5.57
C ASN A 176 27.99 34.98 -4.15
N LEU A 177 27.88 33.66 -3.96
CA LEU A 177 27.89 33.01 -2.66
C LEU A 177 29.35 32.68 -2.34
N ASN A 178 29.84 33.21 -1.23
CA ASN A 178 31.24 33.18 -0.81
C ASN A 178 31.38 32.40 0.51
N PRO A 179 32.59 31.97 0.92
CA PRO A 179 32.76 31.30 2.19
C PRO A 179 32.30 32.18 3.37
N GLY A 180 31.44 31.64 4.23
CA GLY A 180 30.78 32.35 5.32
C GLY A 180 29.38 32.89 5.00
N ASP A 181 28.93 32.80 3.75
CA ASP A 181 27.56 33.12 3.37
C ASP A 181 26.63 31.92 3.64
N ASP A 182 25.63 32.13 4.52
CA ASP A 182 24.75 31.06 5.01
C ASP A 182 23.28 31.35 4.69
N PHE A 183 22.51 30.32 4.38
CA PHE A 183 21.08 30.47 4.13
C PHE A 183 20.29 29.22 4.51
N ASN A 184 19.02 29.45 4.79
CA ASN A 184 18.05 28.42 5.16
C ASN A 184 16.89 28.45 4.17
N ILE A 185 16.38 27.27 3.82
CA ILE A 185 15.15 27.10 3.06
C ILE A 185 14.12 26.45 3.99
N ALA A 186 12.94 27.04 4.08
CA ALA A 186 11.79 26.48 4.79
C ALA A 186 10.68 26.15 3.77
N PHE A 187 10.15 24.95 3.86
CA PHE A 187 9.08 24.44 2.98
C PHE A 187 7.75 24.47 3.71
N ALA A 188 6.67 24.73 2.97
CA ALA A 188 5.34 25.07 3.51
C ALA A 188 4.58 23.91 4.18
N GLY A 189 5.12 23.36 5.28
CA GLY A 189 4.58 22.17 5.95
C GLY A 189 4.66 20.90 5.09
N ASN A 190 5.47 20.94 4.03
CA ASN A 190 5.64 19.85 3.08
C ASN A 190 6.84 19.00 3.51
N GLN A 191 6.67 17.68 3.54
CA GLN A 191 7.80 16.77 3.67
C GLN A 191 8.57 16.76 2.35
N VAL A 192 9.83 17.20 2.42
CA VAL A 192 10.76 17.23 1.29
C VAL A 192 11.72 16.07 1.44
N ASP A 193 11.91 15.37 0.33
CA ASP A 193 12.80 14.21 0.23
C ASP A 193 14.20 14.64 -0.25
N SER A 194 14.26 15.47 -1.28
CA SER A 194 15.54 15.93 -1.84
C SER A 194 15.48 17.35 -2.41
N VAL A 195 16.64 18.01 -2.48
CA VAL A 195 16.80 19.35 -3.06
C VAL A 195 17.94 19.32 -4.06
N SER A 196 17.82 20.11 -5.13
CA SER A 196 18.87 20.30 -6.13
C SER A 196 19.04 21.76 -6.50
N PHE A 197 20.29 22.20 -6.69
CA PHE A 197 20.63 23.56 -7.10
C PHE A 197 21.46 23.56 -8.36
N ALA A 198 21.08 24.37 -9.34
CA ALA A 198 21.97 24.71 -10.43
C ALA A 198 23.02 25.71 -9.92
N VAL A 199 24.29 25.29 -9.92
CA VAL A 199 25.42 26.07 -9.44
C VAL A 199 26.25 26.55 -10.63
N LYS A 200 26.49 27.86 -10.68
CA LYS A 200 27.41 28.50 -11.63
C LYS A 200 28.73 28.80 -10.94
N HIS A 201 29.71 27.95 -11.17
CA HIS A 201 31.01 28.01 -10.50
C HIS A 201 31.78 29.28 -10.90
N GLN A 202 32.37 29.98 -9.94
CA GLN A 202 33.13 31.20 -10.16
C GLN A 202 34.55 31.03 -9.59
N GLY A 203 35.54 30.79 -10.45
CA GLY A 203 36.97 30.85 -10.06
C GLY A 203 37.75 29.56 -10.24
N SER A 204 38.88 29.43 -9.52
CA SER A 204 39.88 28.37 -9.73
C SER A 204 39.93 27.28 -8.65
N GLY A 205 39.08 27.34 -7.62
CA GLY A 205 38.97 26.34 -6.55
C GLY A 205 37.54 25.85 -6.38
N ALA A 206 37.33 24.67 -5.78
CA ALA A 206 36.00 24.08 -5.63
C ALA A 206 35.05 24.97 -4.83
N PHE A 207 33.82 25.11 -5.31
CA PHE A 207 32.72 25.63 -4.50
C PHE A 207 32.20 24.50 -3.61
N ALA A 208 32.04 24.76 -2.31
CA ALA A 208 31.62 23.78 -1.32
C ALA A 208 30.63 24.39 -0.33
N MET A 209 29.62 23.60 0.04
CA MET A 209 28.64 23.92 1.06
C MET A 209 28.43 22.73 1.98
N ASP A 210 28.45 23.00 3.27
CA ASP A 210 27.90 22.08 4.26
C ASP A 210 26.38 22.30 4.31
N TRP A 211 25.63 21.25 4.63
CA TRP A 211 24.18 21.30 4.77
C TRP A 211 23.73 20.54 6.01
N SER A 212 22.60 20.94 6.59
CA SER A 212 21.93 20.26 7.68
C SER A 212 20.41 20.42 7.59
N THR A 213 19.66 19.35 7.88
CA THR A 213 18.19 19.35 7.88
C THR A 213 17.61 19.43 9.29
N ASP A 214 16.36 19.85 9.42
CA ASP A 214 15.60 19.74 10.67
C ASP A 214 15.23 18.29 11.02
N GLY A 215 15.36 17.36 10.06
CA GLY A 215 15.34 15.90 10.27
C GLY A 215 16.62 15.34 10.92
N GLY A 216 17.67 16.16 11.09
CA GLY A 216 18.90 15.78 11.80
C GLY A 216 20.04 15.25 10.90
N ASP A 217 19.82 15.15 9.60
CA ASP A 217 20.87 14.77 8.65
C ASP A 217 21.76 15.96 8.31
N SER A 218 23.02 15.68 7.97
CA SER A 218 23.97 16.70 7.52
C SER A 218 25.02 16.11 6.59
N GLY A 219 25.68 16.97 5.83
CA GLY A 219 26.75 16.56 4.91
C GLY A 219 27.39 17.74 4.20
N THR A 220 28.20 17.43 3.19
CA THR A 220 28.88 18.43 2.37
C THR A 220 28.66 18.12 0.89
N VAL A 221 28.37 19.14 0.10
CA VAL A 221 28.36 19.07 -1.37
C VAL A 221 29.39 20.02 -1.96
N SER A 222 30.03 19.62 -3.06
CA SER A 222 31.02 20.47 -3.73
C SER A 222 31.06 20.24 -5.24
N THR A 223 31.52 21.26 -5.97
CA THR A 223 31.77 21.18 -7.41
C THR A 223 32.97 22.02 -7.83
N LEU A 224 33.64 21.59 -8.91
CA LEU A 224 34.71 22.31 -9.61
C LEU A 224 34.25 22.98 -10.90
N VAL A 225 32.99 22.75 -11.32
CA VAL A 225 32.41 23.20 -12.58
C VAL A 225 30.95 23.60 -12.41
N ASP A 226 30.40 24.27 -13.42
CA ASP A 226 28.96 24.46 -13.56
C ASP A 226 28.24 23.11 -13.57
N THR A 227 27.40 22.85 -12.58
CA THR A 227 26.64 21.60 -12.46
C THR A 227 25.43 21.78 -11.55
N THR A 228 24.58 20.76 -11.52
CA THR A 228 23.56 20.63 -10.48
C THR A 228 24.15 19.88 -9.28
N LEU A 229 24.06 20.48 -8.09
CA LEU A 229 24.32 19.78 -6.84
C LEU A 229 23.02 19.17 -6.33
N ARG A 230 22.98 17.86 -6.13
CA ARG A 230 21.85 17.13 -5.52
C ARG A 230 22.17 16.85 -4.06
N ILE A 231 21.22 17.13 -3.17
CA ILE A 231 21.22 16.75 -1.76
C ILE A 231 20.02 15.83 -1.53
N ASP A 232 20.31 14.65 -0.99
CA ASP A 232 19.36 13.55 -0.82
C ASP A 232 19.55 12.95 0.59
N PRO A 233 19.03 13.63 1.62
CA PRO A 233 19.11 13.18 3.01
C PRO A 233 18.36 11.86 3.20
N LEU A 234 18.63 11.15 4.31
CA LEU A 234 17.95 9.89 4.60
C LEU A 234 16.55 10.13 5.18
N ASN A 235 16.41 11.19 5.96
CA ASN A 235 15.17 11.58 6.60
C ASN A 235 14.51 12.72 5.83
N ASP A 236 13.18 12.67 5.72
CA ASP A 236 12.39 13.81 5.26
C ASP A 236 12.64 15.04 6.13
N PHE A 237 12.51 16.20 5.52
CA PHE A 237 12.73 17.47 6.19
C PHE A 237 11.70 18.51 5.77
N THR A 238 11.50 19.50 6.63
CA THR A 238 10.70 20.70 6.32
C THR A 238 11.56 21.95 6.24
N SER A 239 12.83 21.84 6.64
CA SER A 239 13.82 22.89 6.49
C SER A 239 15.24 22.34 6.29
N ILE A 240 16.02 23.05 5.49
CA ILE A 240 17.43 22.74 5.25
C ILE A 240 18.26 24.02 5.32
N THR A 241 19.37 23.95 6.03
CA THR A 241 20.35 25.04 6.20
C THR A 241 21.61 24.71 5.44
N PHE A 242 22.19 25.70 4.78
CA PHE A 242 23.44 25.62 4.03
C PHE A 242 24.45 26.61 4.58
N ASN A 243 25.69 26.15 4.71
CA ASN A 243 26.83 26.95 5.10
C ASN A 243 27.90 26.89 4.02
N THR A 244 28.22 28.01 3.40
CA THR A 244 29.22 28.04 2.33
C THR A 244 30.62 27.98 2.93
N THR A 245 31.40 26.95 2.61
CA THR A 245 32.70 26.69 3.26
C THR A 245 33.89 26.88 2.33
N GLY A 246 33.68 26.90 1.01
CA GLY A 246 34.77 27.04 0.05
C GLY A 246 34.33 27.55 -1.32
N GLY A 247 35.24 28.24 -2.00
CA GLY A 247 35.05 28.76 -3.36
C GLY A 247 33.93 29.80 -3.47
N ASN A 248 33.64 30.20 -4.70
CA ASN A 248 32.62 31.19 -5.00
C ASN A 248 31.73 30.63 -6.10
N ALA A 249 30.42 30.79 -5.98
CA ALA A 249 29.49 30.38 -7.02
C ALA A 249 28.27 31.28 -7.07
N LYS A 250 27.46 31.13 -8.11
CA LYS A 250 26.11 31.71 -8.14
C LYS A 250 25.10 30.58 -8.10
N MET A 251 24.02 30.82 -7.38
CA MET A 251 22.88 29.93 -7.35
C MET A 251 21.88 30.37 -8.39
N ASP A 252 21.56 29.48 -9.30
CA ASP A 252 20.47 29.67 -10.25
C ASP A 252 19.24 28.91 -9.72
N THR A 253 18.31 28.49 -10.59
CA THR A 253 17.15 27.64 -10.26
C THR A 253 17.48 26.55 -9.24
N PHE A 254 16.58 26.38 -8.28
CA PHE A 254 16.56 25.21 -7.42
C PHE A 254 15.29 24.41 -7.65
N SER A 255 15.36 23.13 -7.36
CA SER A 255 14.22 22.23 -7.40
C SER A 255 14.22 21.37 -6.14
N TYR A 256 13.05 20.92 -5.72
CA TYR A 256 12.92 20.01 -4.60
C TYR A 256 11.86 18.96 -4.88
N SER A 257 12.06 17.78 -4.32
CA SER A 257 11.13 16.66 -4.38
C SER A 257 10.17 16.76 -3.21
N GLN A 258 8.89 17.01 -3.49
CA GLN A 258 7.83 17.10 -2.48
C GLN A 258 7.08 15.79 -2.37
N ASN A 259 7.00 15.21 -1.17
CA ASN A 259 6.19 14.02 -0.94
C ASN A 259 4.71 14.34 -1.15
N LEU A 260 4.05 13.51 -1.94
CA LEU A 260 2.68 13.73 -2.41
C LEU A 260 1.64 13.29 -1.38
N LEU A 261 1.93 12.21 -0.67
CA LEU A 261 1.01 11.63 0.30
C LEU A 261 1.28 12.20 1.70
N PRO A 262 0.22 12.57 2.44
CA PRO A 262 0.31 12.69 3.89
C PRO A 262 0.73 11.36 4.53
N PRO A 263 1.17 11.37 5.80
CA PRO A 263 1.21 10.16 6.61
C PRO A 263 -0.20 9.55 6.68
N ASP A 264 -0.31 8.25 6.37
CA ASP A 264 -1.53 7.45 6.39
C ASP A 264 -2.66 7.98 5.48
N GLN A 265 -2.80 7.43 4.27
CA GLN A 265 -3.80 7.86 3.29
C GLN A 265 -4.64 6.70 2.78
N VAL A 266 -5.97 6.87 2.75
CA VAL A 266 -6.87 5.92 2.09
C VAL A 266 -7.11 6.32 0.63
N LEU A 267 -6.77 5.43 -0.29
CA LEU A 267 -7.10 5.49 -1.71
C LEU A 267 -8.40 4.73 -1.97
N GLN A 268 -9.37 5.38 -2.59
CA GLN A 268 -10.69 4.82 -2.87
C GLN A 268 -10.88 4.62 -4.36
N PHE A 269 -11.43 3.47 -4.73
CA PHE A 269 -11.67 3.06 -6.10
C PHE A 269 -13.11 2.61 -6.26
N GLY A 270 -13.81 3.19 -7.24
CA GLY A 270 -15.13 2.75 -7.64
C GLY A 270 -15.00 1.55 -8.57
N VAL A 271 -15.63 0.45 -8.18
CA VAL A 271 -15.65 -0.81 -8.94
C VAL A 271 -17.10 -1.16 -9.29
N SER A 272 -17.38 -1.41 -10.56
CA SER A 272 -18.65 -1.98 -11.02
C SER A 272 -18.40 -3.01 -12.11
N ALA A 273 -19.35 -3.92 -12.32
CA ALA A 273 -19.26 -4.92 -13.36
C ALA A 273 -20.38 -4.72 -14.38
N THR A 274 -20.09 -5.10 -15.63
CA THR A 274 -21.04 -5.22 -16.72
C THR A 274 -20.92 -6.62 -17.28
N ASP A 275 -22.04 -7.27 -17.52
CA ASP A 275 -22.08 -8.58 -18.16
C ASP A 275 -22.12 -8.46 -19.70
N VAL A 276 -22.41 -9.57 -20.38
CA VAL A 276 -22.34 -9.65 -21.84
C VAL A 276 -23.54 -8.97 -22.50
N ASP A 277 -24.71 -8.96 -21.86
CA ASP A 277 -25.91 -8.34 -22.41
C ASP A 277 -26.10 -6.86 -22.02
N GLY A 278 -25.28 -6.38 -21.09
CA GLY A 278 -25.05 -4.98 -20.79
C GLY A 278 -25.67 -4.50 -19.47
N ASP A 279 -26.14 -5.42 -18.63
CA ASP A 279 -26.61 -5.12 -17.29
C ASP A 279 -25.41 -4.74 -16.39
N VAL A 280 -25.63 -3.76 -15.51
CA VAL A 280 -24.56 -3.11 -14.74
C VAL A 280 -24.88 -3.13 -13.25
N THR A 281 -23.88 -3.47 -12.45
CA THR A 281 -24.00 -3.41 -10.99
C THR A 281 -24.04 -1.98 -10.47
N GLY A 282 -24.47 -1.82 -9.21
CA GLY A 282 -24.08 -0.64 -8.43
C GLY A 282 -22.55 -0.54 -8.30
N THR A 283 -22.03 0.67 -8.15
CA THR A 283 -20.60 0.87 -7.85
C THR A 283 -20.32 0.59 -6.39
N GLN A 284 -19.35 -0.28 -6.13
CA GLN A 284 -18.77 -0.51 -4.80
C GLN A 284 -17.47 0.27 -4.63
N VAL A 285 -17.10 0.56 -3.38
CA VAL A 285 -15.87 1.30 -3.06
C VAL A 285 -14.86 0.36 -2.42
N LEU A 286 -13.79 0.08 -3.16
CA LEU A 286 -12.57 -0.55 -2.64
C LEU A 286 -11.67 0.54 -2.05
N GLY A 287 -11.34 0.42 -0.77
CA GLY A 287 -10.44 1.30 -0.04
C GLY A 287 -9.11 0.60 0.24
N ILE A 288 -8.01 1.23 -0.16
CA ILE A 288 -6.65 0.81 0.16
C ILE A 288 -6.01 1.88 1.06
N GLN A 289 -5.80 1.55 2.32
CA GLN A 289 -5.07 2.37 3.28
C GLN A 289 -3.57 2.17 3.09
N LEU A 290 -2.88 3.24 2.75
CA LEU A 290 -1.41 3.28 2.71
C LEU A 290 -0.92 3.87 4.01
N LEU A 291 -0.16 3.11 4.78
CA LEU A 291 0.44 3.59 6.01
C LEU A 291 1.73 4.35 5.67
N GLY A 292 1.91 5.54 6.23
CA GLY A 292 3.09 6.39 6.07
C GLY A 292 4.01 6.39 7.30
N GLY A 293 3.71 5.57 8.32
CA GLY A 293 4.52 5.42 9.53
C GLY A 293 5.93 4.87 9.27
N ALA A 294 6.73 4.78 10.34
CA ALA A 294 8.04 4.15 10.29
C ALA A 294 7.92 2.67 9.93
N VAL A 295 8.89 2.15 9.17
CA VAL A 295 9.04 0.71 8.89
C VAL A 295 9.14 -0.05 10.22
N GLY A 296 8.42 -1.17 10.39
CA GLY A 296 8.35 -1.90 11.65
C GLY A 296 7.29 -1.39 12.64
N ALA A 297 6.50 -0.35 12.29
CA ALA A 297 5.44 0.14 13.15
C ALA A 297 4.28 -0.87 13.25
N PRO A 298 3.59 -0.96 14.42
CA PRO A 298 2.44 -1.85 14.54
C PRO A 298 1.34 -1.51 13.52
N ILE A 299 0.79 -2.54 12.90
CA ILE A 299 -0.30 -2.45 11.95
C ILE A 299 -1.56 -3.00 12.62
N SER A 300 -2.64 -2.21 12.61
CA SER A 300 -3.94 -2.63 13.14
C SER A 300 -4.99 -2.50 12.05
N GLY A 301 -5.70 -3.58 11.75
CA GLY A 301 -6.93 -3.56 10.97
C GLY A 301 -8.12 -3.13 11.83
N THR A 302 -9.33 -3.44 11.36
CA THR A 302 -10.58 -2.97 11.94
C THR A 302 -11.48 -4.12 12.38
N SER A 303 -12.78 -3.99 12.17
CA SER A 303 -13.76 -5.06 12.43
C SER A 303 -14.40 -5.57 11.14
N ALA A 304 -13.78 -5.27 10.00
CA ALA A 304 -14.22 -5.66 8.67
C ALA A 304 -13.14 -6.54 8.06
N ASP A 305 -13.49 -7.35 7.08
CA ASP A 305 -12.51 -8.20 6.40
C ASP A 305 -11.48 -7.32 5.67
N GLU A 306 -10.21 -7.49 6.02
CA GLU A 306 -9.09 -6.73 5.48
C GLU A 306 -7.95 -7.62 4.98
N SER A 307 -7.38 -7.21 3.84
CA SER A 307 -6.09 -7.70 3.39
C SER A 307 -5.02 -6.73 3.90
N ILE A 308 -4.00 -7.24 4.57
CA ILE A 308 -2.94 -6.45 5.20
C ILE A 308 -1.57 -6.94 4.70
N LEU A 309 -0.76 -6.02 4.19
CA LEU A 309 0.63 -6.25 3.78
C LEU A 309 1.58 -5.44 4.65
N GLY A 310 2.46 -6.13 5.38
CA GLY A 310 3.56 -5.58 6.15
C GLY A 310 4.76 -5.18 5.29
N THR A 311 5.95 -5.12 5.89
CA THR A 311 7.19 -4.72 5.24
C THR A 311 8.26 -5.82 5.33
N SER A 312 9.52 -5.41 5.29
CA SER A 312 10.68 -6.28 5.49
C SER A 312 11.32 -6.08 6.86
N ALA A 313 10.63 -5.43 7.79
CA ALA A 313 11.08 -5.22 9.15
C ALA A 313 10.14 -5.93 10.12
N SER A 314 10.65 -6.33 11.28
CA SER A 314 9.85 -6.90 12.35
C SER A 314 8.69 -5.99 12.75
N GLU A 315 7.48 -6.48 12.51
CA GLU A 315 6.21 -5.83 12.76
C GLU A 315 5.37 -6.59 13.79
N THR A 316 4.39 -5.88 14.36
CA THR A 316 3.24 -6.52 15.00
C THR A 316 2.01 -6.18 14.18
N ILE A 317 1.37 -7.19 13.62
CA ILE A 317 0.17 -7.05 12.79
C ILE A 317 -1.01 -7.66 13.55
N ASN A 318 -2.06 -6.88 13.71
CA ASN A 318 -3.33 -7.30 14.30
C ASN A 318 -4.45 -7.06 13.29
N GLY A 319 -5.05 -8.12 12.73
CA GLY A 319 -6.15 -8.02 11.76
C GLY A 319 -7.38 -7.38 12.39
N GLY A 320 -7.75 -7.85 13.57
CA GLY A 320 -8.80 -7.24 14.38
C GLY A 320 -10.01 -8.15 14.48
N ALA A 321 -11.10 -7.81 13.81
CA ALA A 321 -12.22 -8.74 13.66
C ALA A 321 -12.66 -8.76 12.20
N GLY A 322 -13.30 -9.84 11.77
CA GLY A 322 -13.51 -10.10 10.35
C GLY A 322 -12.65 -11.28 9.91
N GLY A 323 -12.82 -11.74 8.67
CA GLY A 323 -11.93 -12.74 8.08
C GLY A 323 -10.81 -12.04 7.32
N ASP A 324 -9.66 -11.89 7.96
CA ASP A 324 -8.55 -11.10 7.46
C ASP A 324 -7.53 -11.93 6.66
N ILE A 325 -6.82 -11.29 5.74
CA ILE A 325 -5.65 -11.86 5.06
C ILE A 325 -4.42 -11.07 5.45
N LEU A 326 -3.59 -11.62 6.32
CA LEU A 326 -2.37 -10.99 6.82
C LEU A 326 -1.15 -11.58 6.11
N ASN A 327 -0.30 -10.72 5.56
CA ASN A 327 1.03 -11.07 5.06
C ASN A 327 2.05 -10.12 5.69
N ALA A 328 2.87 -10.63 6.61
CA ALA A 328 3.81 -9.78 7.35
C ALA A 328 5.06 -9.42 6.53
N GLY A 329 5.52 -10.32 5.66
CA GLY A 329 6.56 -10.04 4.69
C GLY A 329 7.91 -10.62 5.14
N ALA A 330 8.84 -9.78 5.56
CA ALA A 330 10.12 -10.26 6.09
C ALA A 330 10.43 -9.61 7.43
N GLY A 331 11.28 -10.25 8.21
CA GLY A 331 11.56 -9.83 9.59
C GLY A 331 10.96 -10.84 10.56
N ASP A 332 11.30 -10.72 11.84
CA ASP A 332 10.68 -11.55 12.87
C ASP A 332 9.37 -10.89 13.30
N ASP A 333 8.25 -11.40 12.82
CA ASP A 333 6.94 -10.75 12.93
C ASP A 333 6.04 -11.38 14.02
N VAL A 334 5.10 -10.57 14.52
CA VAL A 334 4.03 -11.05 15.41
C VAL A 334 2.70 -10.83 14.71
N LEU A 335 2.01 -11.92 14.35
CA LEU A 335 0.72 -11.88 13.70
C LEU A 335 -0.38 -12.27 14.68
N ILE A 336 -1.42 -11.46 14.76
CA ILE A 336 -2.66 -11.72 15.47
C ILE A 336 -3.77 -11.59 14.42
N GLY A 337 -4.40 -12.69 14.02
CA GLY A 337 -5.55 -12.65 13.12
C GLY A 337 -6.67 -11.83 13.76
N GLY A 338 -7.11 -12.30 14.91
CA GLY A 338 -8.15 -11.65 15.67
C GLY A 338 -9.42 -12.51 15.62
N ALA A 339 -10.58 -11.88 15.72
CA ALA A 339 -11.84 -12.60 15.76
C ALA A 339 -12.40 -12.82 14.36
N GLY A 340 -12.49 -14.07 13.92
CA GLY A 340 -13.02 -14.41 12.60
C GLY A 340 -12.31 -15.64 12.04
N ASP A 341 -12.36 -15.79 10.72
CA ASP A 341 -11.63 -16.84 10.01
C ASP A 341 -10.50 -16.18 9.22
N ASP A 342 -9.30 -16.18 9.77
CA ASP A 342 -8.16 -15.41 9.25
C ASP A 342 -7.18 -16.28 8.45
N VAL A 343 -6.46 -15.66 7.52
CA VAL A 343 -5.35 -16.27 6.79
C VAL A 343 -4.09 -15.47 7.05
N MET A 344 -3.10 -16.09 7.70
CA MET A 344 -1.88 -15.45 8.13
C MET A 344 -0.67 -16.07 7.43
N THR A 345 0.17 -15.23 6.84
CA THR A 345 1.45 -15.61 6.20
C THR A 345 2.56 -14.84 6.90
N GLY A 346 3.48 -15.55 7.53
CA GLY A 346 4.61 -14.93 8.25
C GLY A 346 5.63 -14.36 7.26
N GLY A 347 5.92 -15.13 6.21
CA GLY A 347 6.95 -14.81 5.25
C GLY A 347 8.32 -15.25 5.76
N SER A 348 9.34 -14.43 5.55
CA SER A 348 10.71 -14.81 5.93
C SER A 348 11.10 -14.23 7.29
N GLY A 349 11.37 -15.10 8.26
CA GLY A 349 11.68 -14.64 9.60
C GLY A 349 11.61 -15.77 10.61
N ALA A 350 11.66 -15.41 11.89
CA ALA A 350 11.14 -16.25 12.96
C ALA A 350 9.83 -15.63 13.46
N ASP A 351 8.71 -16.10 12.92
CA ASP A 351 7.42 -15.45 13.10
C ASP A 351 6.61 -16.08 14.23
N THR A 352 5.80 -15.27 14.90
CA THR A 352 4.93 -15.71 15.99
C THR A 352 3.47 -15.40 15.68
N PHE A 353 2.68 -16.44 15.49
CA PHE A 353 1.23 -16.36 15.32
C PHE A 353 0.57 -16.49 16.69
N VAL A 354 -0.09 -15.44 17.15
CA VAL A 354 -0.64 -15.32 18.51
C VAL A 354 -2.15 -15.47 18.46
N PHE A 355 -2.65 -16.44 19.21
CA PHE A 355 -4.09 -16.65 19.40
C PHE A 355 -4.46 -16.19 20.80
N ARG A 356 -5.54 -15.40 20.91
CA ARG A 356 -5.98 -14.79 22.18
C ARG A 356 -7.32 -15.33 22.60
N LEU A 357 -7.53 -15.43 23.91
CA LEU A 357 -8.80 -15.92 24.47
C LEU A 357 -9.99 -15.02 24.09
N ALA A 358 -9.73 -13.74 23.82
CA ALA A 358 -10.77 -12.78 23.44
C ALA A 358 -11.30 -12.97 22.01
N ASP A 359 -10.57 -13.71 21.17
CA ASP A 359 -10.77 -13.76 19.72
C ASP A 359 -11.32 -15.11 19.24
N ILE A 360 -11.27 -16.14 20.09
CA ILE A 360 -11.77 -17.48 19.76
C ILE A 360 -13.27 -17.48 19.44
N GLY A 361 -13.67 -18.45 18.63
CA GLY A 361 -15.07 -18.68 18.31
C GLY A 361 -15.87 -19.29 19.47
N THR A 362 -16.94 -20.00 19.11
CA THR A 362 -17.75 -20.77 20.07
C THR A 362 -17.92 -22.20 19.57
N GLU A 363 -18.39 -23.08 20.43
CA GLU A 363 -18.68 -24.47 20.07
C GLU A 363 -19.65 -24.62 18.88
N ALA A 364 -20.54 -23.63 18.68
CA ALA A 364 -21.49 -23.62 17.57
C ALA A 364 -20.91 -23.02 16.29
N THR A 365 -19.92 -22.14 16.43
CA THR A 365 -19.29 -21.36 15.36
C THR A 365 -17.81 -21.20 15.71
N PRO A 366 -16.99 -22.26 15.54
CA PRO A 366 -15.57 -22.16 15.79
C PRO A 366 -14.95 -21.14 14.85
N ALA A 367 -13.96 -20.41 15.34
CA ALA A 367 -13.06 -19.63 14.48
C ALA A 367 -12.11 -20.60 13.78
N ILE A 368 -11.89 -20.37 12.49
CA ILE A 368 -11.04 -21.21 11.64
C ILE A 368 -9.97 -20.35 10.99
N ASP A 369 -8.77 -20.43 11.53
CA ASP A 369 -7.63 -19.69 11.01
C ASP A 369 -6.74 -20.60 10.18
N THR A 370 -6.10 -20.02 9.18
CA THR A 370 -5.08 -20.68 8.35
C THR A 370 -3.76 -19.96 8.51
N VAL A 371 -2.76 -20.63 9.08
CA VAL A 371 -1.37 -20.20 9.06
C VAL A 371 -0.71 -20.83 7.85
N LYS A 372 -0.30 -19.99 6.91
CA LYS A 372 0.49 -20.38 5.74
C LYS A 372 1.97 -20.41 6.11
N ASP A 373 2.76 -20.96 5.19
CA ASP A 373 4.22 -20.92 5.18
C ASP A 373 4.96 -21.23 6.50
N PHE A 374 4.35 -22.03 7.39
CA PHE A 374 4.88 -22.26 8.72
C PHE A 374 6.22 -23.00 8.66
N SER A 375 7.27 -22.32 9.11
CA SER A 375 8.66 -22.73 9.03
C SER A 375 9.18 -23.32 10.35
N ILE A 376 10.44 -23.76 10.37
CA ILE A 376 11.06 -24.34 11.58
C ILE A 376 11.32 -23.30 12.69
N ASN A 377 11.41 -22.03 12.32
CA ASN A 377 11.70 -20.96 13.28
C ASN A 377 10.43 -20.35 13.87
N ASP A 378 9.28 -20.66 13.28
CA ASP A 378 8.02 -20.04 13.64
C ASP A 378 7.39 -20.69 14.88
N ALA A 379 6.43 -19.98 15.44
CA ALA A 379 5.74 -20.35 16.66
C ALA A 379 4.26 -20.03 16.58
N LEU A 380 3.40 -20.97 16.98
CA LEU A 380 2.02 -20.64 17.38
C LEU A 380 2.01 -20.45 18.89
N ASN A 381 1.65 -19.25 19.33
CA ASN A 381 1.57 -18.91 20.75
C ASN A 381 0.12 -19.01 21.22
N LEU A 382 -0.16 -20.01 22.07
CA LEU A 382 -1.48 -20.27 22.64
C LEU A 382 -1.55 -19.91 24.13
N SER A 383 -0.51 -19.27 24.68
CA SER A 383 -0.39 -19.01 26.13
C SER A 383 -1.56 -18.23 26.73
N ASP A 384 -2.19 -17.33 25.96
CA ASP A 384 -3.37 -16.61 26.41
C ASP A 384 -4.62 -17.51 26.42
N VAL A 385 -4.86 -18.28 25.36
CA VAL A 385 -6.01 -19.20 25.26
C VAL A 385 -5.95 -20.31 26.32
N LEU A 386 -4.74 -20.83 26.61
CA LEU A 386 -4.54 -21.91 27.57
C LEU A 386 -4.43 -21.45 29.03
N SER A 387 -4.52 -20.14 29.28
CA SER A 387 -4.60 -19.59 30.64
C SER A 387 -5.94 -19.92 31.34
N GLY A 388 -6.97 -20.28 30.57
CA GLY A 388 -8.29 -20.67 31.05
C GLY A 388 -8.34 -22.05 31.72
N ALA A 389 -9.09 -22.16 32.82
CA ALA A 389 -9.29 -23.45 33.48
C ALA A 389 -10.17 -24.37 32.61
N GLY A 390 -9.61 -25.51 32.17
CA GLY A 390 -10.31 -26.46 31.30
C GLY A 390 -9.86 -26.43 29.85
N SER A 391 -9.03 -25.45 29.47
CA SER A 391 -8.49 -25.36 28.11
C SER A 391 -7.61 -26.57 27.78
N SER A 392 -7.68 -27.03 26.54
CA SER A 392 -6.86 -28.13 26.03
C SER A 392 -6.56 -27.94 24.55
N VAL A 393 -5.43 -28.48 24.11
CA VAL A 393 -5.02 -28.49 22.71
C VAL A 393 -4.87 -29.92 22.25
N THR A 394 -5.43 -30.21 21.08
CA THR A 394 -5.18 -31.46 20.36
C THR A 394 -4.63 -31.15 18.99
N ILE A 395 -3.52 -31.78 18.66
CA ILE A 395 -2.93 -31.70 17.33
C ILE A 395 -3.40 -32.91 16.53
N VAL A 396 -4.05 -32.67 15.39
CA VAL A 396 -4.64 -33.71 14.52
C VAL A 396 -4.17 -33.51 13.08
N ASN A 397 -4.53 -34.46 12.21
CA ASN A 397 -4.29 -34.38 10.76
C ASN A 397 -2.85 -33.99 10.37
N GLN A 398 -1.86 -34.53 11.08
CA GLN A 398 -0.44 -34.36 10.79
C GLN A 398 -0.09 -35.06 9.46
N LEU A 399 -0.18 -34.30 8.36
CA LEU A 399 0.08 -34.74 7.00
C LEU A 399 1.43 -34.18 6.50
N PRO A 400 2.01 -34.75 5.43
CA PRO A 400 3.16 -34.14 4.78
C PRO A 400 2.77 -32.76 4.21
N GLY A 401 3.24 -31.69 4.86
CA GLY A 401 2.98 -30.31 4.45
C GLY A 401 1.86 -29.59 5.21
N SER A 402 1.11 -30.26 6.09
CA SER A 402 0.10 -29.56 6.90
C SER A 402 -0.29 -30.28 8.19
N ALA A 403 -0.96 -29.55 9.07
CA ALA A 403 -1.47 -30.03 10.34
C ALA A 403 -2.68 -29.21 10.80
N ASP A 404 -3.53 -29.79 11.65
CA ASP A 404 -4.59 -29.07 12.33
C ASP A 404 -4.32 -28.99 13.84
N VAL A 405 -4.51 -27.82 14.42
CA VAL A 405 -4.50 -27.60 15.86
C VAL A 405 -5.91 -27.25 16.29
N HIS A 406 -6.50 -28.11 17.12
CA HIS A 406 -7.80 -27.90 17.73
C HIS A 406 -7.60 -27.38 19.15
N VAL A 407 -8.08 -26.17 19.43
CA VAL A 407 -8.07 -25.60 20.77
C VAL A 407 -9.50 -25.65 21.32
N ASN A 408 -9.63 -26.25 22.50
CA ASN A 408 -10.90 -26.36 23.21
C ASN A 408 -10.79 -25.58 24.52
N VAL A 409 -11.75 -24.71 24.82
CA VAL A 409 -11.74 -23.80 25.98
C VAL A 409 -12.92 -24.07 26.92
N GLY A 410 -13.85 -24.93 26.48
CA GLY A 410 -15.04 -25.37 27.21
C GLY A 410 -15.04 -26.85 27.58
N ASP A 411 -15.88 -27.64 26.90
CA ASP A 411 -16.21 -29.01 27.33
C ASP A 411 -15.09 -30.04 27.06
N GLY A 412 -14.04 -29.61 26.35
CA GLY A 412 -12.88 -30.41 25.98
C GLY A 412 -13.16 -31.41 24.87
N VAL A 413 -14.25 -31.25 24.12
CA VAL A 413 -14.69 -32.17 23.06
C VAL A 413 -14.83 -31.45 21.72
N THR A 414 -15.51 -30.29 21.71
CA THR A 414 -15.65 -29.48 20.49
C THR A 414 -14.64 -28.31 20.53
N PRO A 415 -13.92 -28.07 19.42
CA PRO A 415 -12.99 -26.96 19.38
C PRO A 415 -13.73 -25.67 19.11
N GLU A 416 -13.41 -24.61 19.84
CA GLU A 416 -13.85 -23.25 19.55
C GLU A 416 -12.86 -22.50 18.64
N GLN A 417 -11.65 -23.03 18.48
CA GLN A 417 -10.66 -22.58 17.51
C GLN A 417 -10.05 -23.77 16.78
N ILE A 418 -10.03 -23.68 15.45
CA ILE A 418 -9.29 -24.59 14.58
C ILE A 418 -8.21 -23.75 13.88
N ILE A 419 -6.98 -24.24 13.91
CA ILE A 419 -5.86 -23.61 13.20
C ILE A 419 -5.35 -24.62 12.18
N HIS A 420 -5.61 -24.33 10.90
CA HIS A 420 -4.99 -25.04 9.79
C HIS A 420 -3.58 -24.50 9.59
N VAL A 421 -2.58 -25.37 9.72
CA VAL A 421 -1.17 -24.99 9.56
C VAL A 421 -0.67 -25.62 8.28
N GLU A 422 -0.32 -24.79 7.30
CA GLU A 422 0.36 -25.19 6.08
C GLU A 422 1.86 -24.94 6.27
N PHE A 423 2.67 -25.99 6.14
CA PHE A 423 4.12 -25.87 6.27
C PHE A 423 4.74 -25.24 5.03
N ASP A 424 5.84 -24.52 5.23
CA ASP A 424 6.67 -24.02 4.13
C ASP A 424 7.03 -25.17 3.16
N PRO A 425 6.70 -25.05 1.86
CA PRO A 425 6.96 -26.10 0.86
C PRO A 425 8.46 -26.40 0.66
N ASP A 426 9.36 -25.51 1.07
CA ASP A 426 10.80 -25.70 0.99
C ASP A 426 11.35 -26.57 2.15
N LEU A 427 10.53 -26.88 3.16
CA LEU A 427 10.91 -27.80 4.23
C LEU A 427 11.05 -29.23 3.70
N THR A 428 12.17 -29.87 4.03
CA THR A 428 12.44 -31.25 3.65
C THR A 428 12.23 -32.20 4.82
N GLY A 429 11.54 -33.32 4.59
CA GLY A 429 11.28 -34.33 5.61
C GLY A 429 9.82 -34.36 6.03
N THR A 430 9.50 -35.20 7.03
CA THR A 430 8.18 -35.21 7.66
C THR A 430 8.24 -34.29 8.87
N GLN A 431 7.46 -33.22 8.84
CA GLN A 431 7.37 -32.25 9.91
C GLN A 431 6.29 -32.69 10.90
N HIS A 432 6.54 -32.53 12.20
CA HIS A 432 5.56 -32.77 13.24
C HIS A 432 5.42 -31.54 14.13
N LEU A 433 4.18 -31.13 14.41
CA LEU A 433 3.92 -30.10 15.43
C LEU A 433 3.95 -30.72 16.82
N ALA A 434 4.57 -30.00 17.76
CA ALA A 434 4.47 -30.30 19.18
C ALA A 434 4.32 -29.01 19.99
N ILE A 435 3.58 -29.12 21.09
CA ILE A 435 3.43 -28.05 22.08
C ILE A 435 4.48 -28.18 23.18
N ASP A 436 5.11 -27.06 23.55
CA ASP A 436 6.11 -26.99 24.62
C ASP A 436 5.49 -26.64 25.99
N ALA A 437 6.34 -26.48 27.01
CA ALA A 437 5.89 -26.18 28.38
C ALA A 437 5.41 -24.72 28.59
N ASN A 438 5.56 -23.86 27.59
CA ASN A 438 5.10 -22.47 27.59
C ASN A 438 3.87 -22.28 26.68
N ASP A 439 3.19 -23.37 26.32
CA ASP A 439 2.02 -23.38 25.45
C ASP A 439 2.31 -22.85 24.03
N ILE A 440 3.56 -23.03 23.57
CA ILE A 440 4.01 -22.66 22.23
C ILE A 440 4.10 -23.92 21.37
N ILE A 441 3.43 -23.91 20.22
CA ILE A 441 3.55 -24.96 19.21
C ILE A 441 4.65 -24.61 18.22
N LYS A 442 5.53 -25.58 17.95
CA LYS A 442 6.60 -25.49 16.96
C LYS A 442 6.71 -26.76 16.15
N ILE A 443 7.40 -26.69 15.03
CA ILE A 443 7.87 -27.89 14.32
C ILE A 443 8.94 -28.59 15.18
N THR A 444 8.84 -29.91 15.24
CA THR A 444 9.80 -30.82 15.87
C THR A 444 10.32 -31.83 14.85
N SER A 445 11.58 -32.21 15.02
CA SER A 445 12.32 -33.14 14.15
C SER A 445 12.06 -34.61 14.47
#